data_AF-A0A922LS35-F1
#
_entry.id   AF-A0A922LS35-F1
#
_cell.length_a   1.000
_cell.length_b   1.000
_cell.length_c   1.000
_cell.angle_alpha   90.00
_cell.angle_beta   90.00
_cell.angle_gamma   90.00
#
_symmetry.space_group_name_H-M   'P 1'
#
loop_
_entity.id
_entity.type
_entity.pdbx_description
1 polymer ?
#
loop_
_entity_poly.entity_id
_entity_poly.type
_entity_poly.pdbx_seq_one_letter_code
_entity_poly.pdbx_strand_id
1 'polypeptide(L)'
;MTGIHIFHPIMPHLTEVLWHGLNINIEQKDELYNPENSLLMQQFPNCKWFEFLYQNNYDISLDRVQEIMSELTTVASNVNSWRTLLRSIHHDKSGNPTKLKKIESDGIYLIKNSSDSNVSEDESAVLKALTSINLKSDMLRSNSYVYIPVHNDQTDWHLCINENEYDLNWASNQLQLRIDKLCKRKEELIKIEKMKKGKENAHETNQSKIEVIERKMEKLEYQLSCLM
;
A
#
# COMPACT_ATOMS: atom_id res chain seq x y z
N MET A 1 -0.39 23.62 -1.92
CA MET A 1 -0.06 24.87 -1.21
C MET A 1 -0.44 24.85 0.26
N THR A 2 -1.64 24.35 0.63
CA THR A 2 -2.10 24.29 2.03
C THR A 2 -1.20 23.48 2.96
N GLY A 3 -0.65 22.35 2.51
CA GLY A 3 0.29 21.55 3.32
C GLY A 3 1.56 22.32 3.69
N ILE A 4 2.07 23.17 2.80
CA ILE A 4 3.28 23.98 3.05
C ILE A 4 3.02 25.00 4.16
N HIS A 5 1.84 25.63 4.17
CA HIS A 5 1.44 26.55 5.25
C HIS A 5 1.35 25.84 6.61
N ILE A 6 0.80 24.63 6.65
CA ILE A 6 0.67 23.85 7.91
C ILE A 6 2.04 23.55 8.50
N PHE A 7 3.04 23.26 7.67
CA PHE A 7 4.40 22.97 8.13
C PHE A 7 5.25 24.22 8.43
N HIS A 8 4.81 25.41 8.04
CA HIS A 8 5.60 26.63 8.15
C HIS A 8 6.04 26.98 9.58
N PRO A 9 5.17 26.88 10.61
CA PRO A 9 5.57 27.15 12.00
C PRO A 9 6.66 26.19 12.53
N ILE A 10 6.81 25.01 11.92
CA ILE A 10 7.75 23.96 12.35
C ILE A 10 9.03 24.00 11.49
N MET A 11 8.89 24.27 10.19
CA MET A 11 9.97 24.21 9.20
C MET A 11 10.00 25.47 8.32
N PRO A 12 10.19 26.67 8.90
CA PRO A 12 9.99 27.94 8.21
C PRO A 12 10.91 28.10 6.99
N HIS A 13 12.20 27.76 7.11
CA HIS A 13 13.14 27.91 6.00
C HIS A 13 12.87 26.99 4.82
N LEU A 14 12.52 25.72 5.07
CA LEU A 14 12.21 24.75 4.00
C LEU A 14 10.91 25.14 3.29
N THR A 15 9.89 25.48 4.07
CA THR A 15 8.57 25.82 3.54
C THR A 15 8.60 27.15 2.78
N GLU A 16 9.42 28.12 3.18
CA GLU A 16 9.65 29.37 2.45
C GLU A 16 10.28 29.13 1.07
N VAL A 17 11.31 28.27 1.02
CA VAL A 17 11.98 27.91 -0.25
C VAL A 17 11.01 27.19 -1.19
N LEU A 18 10.21 26.25 -0.67
CA LEU A 18 9.20 25.55 -1.46
C LEU A 18 8.08 26.49 -1.92
N TRP A 19 7.65 27.41 -1.06
CA TRP A 19 6.62 28.40 -1.37
C TRP A 19 7.04 29.31 -2.51
N HIS A 20 8.23 29.91 -2.41
CA HIS A 20 8.78 30.72 -3.49
C HIS A 20 9.00 29.89 -4.75
N GLY A 21 9.59 28.69 -4.65
CA GLY A 21 9.82 27.82 -5.81
C GLY A 21 8.55 27.45 -6.58
N LEU A 22 7.43 27.27 -5.88
CA LEU A 22 6.13 26.99 -6.52
C LEU A 22 5.48 28.26 -7.10
N ASN A 23 5.63 29.42 -6.45
CA ASN A 23 5.06 30.69 -6.92
C ASN A 23 5.89 31.36 -8.04
N ILE A 24 7.20 31.12 -8.12
CA ILE A 24 8.09 31.65 -9.18
C ILE A 24 7.64 31.16 -10.57
N ASN A 25 7.04 29.97 -10.67
CA ASN A 25 6.48 29.47 -11.92
C ASN A 25 5.15 30.14 -12.32
N ILE A 26 4.50 30.86 -11.40
CA ILE A 26 3.22 31.55 -11.60
C ILE A 26 3.47 33.04 -11.90
N GLU A 27 4.50 33.63 -11.30
CA GLU A 27 4.85 35.05 -11.45
C GLU A 27 6.23 35.20 -12.12
N GLN A 28 6.28 35.03 -13.45
CA GLN A 28 7.43 35.49 -14.24
C GLN A 28 7.42 37.02 -14.32
N LYS A 29 7.84 37.69 -13.25
CA LYS A 29 8.27 39.09 -13.30
C LYS A 29 9.51 39.27 -12.45
N ASP A 30 10.54 39.85 -13.07
CA ASP A 30 11.80 40.28 -12.47
C ASP A 30 11.56 41.37 -11.40
N GLU A 31 11.00 41.00 -10.26
CA GLU A 31 10.82 41.90 -9.13
C GLU A 31 11.58 41.40 -7.90
N LEU A 32 12.41 42.30 -7.39
CA LEU A 32 13.17 42.23 -6.15
C LEU A 32 12.28 41.67 -5.01
N TYR A 33 12.83 40.76 -4.18
CA TYR A 33 12.15 40.10 -3.07
C TYR A 33 11.10 41.00 -2.38
N ASN A 34 9.81 40.70 -2.59
CA ASN A 34 8.71 41.38 -1.92
C ASN A 34 8.39 40.64 -0.60
N PRO A 35 8.54 41.26 0.57
CA PRO A 35 8.20 40.65 1.86
C PRO A 35 6.74 40.19 1.96
N GLU A 36 5.82 40.80 1.20
CA GLU A 36 4.41 40.39 1.15
C GLU A 36 4.21 39.04 0.45
N ASN A 37 5.16 38.62 -0.39
CA ASN A 37 5.15 37.32 -1.06
C ASN A 37 5.72 36.20 -0.18
N SER A 38 6.18 36.53 1.04
CA SER A 38 6.64 35.55 2.01
C SER A 38 5.49 34.70 2.53
N LEU A 39 5.74 33.40 2.72
CA LEU A 39 4.76 32.47 3.29
C LEU A 39 4.33 32.91 4.70
N LEU A 40 5.23 33.53 5.44
CA LEU A 40 4.96 34.04 6.79
C LEU A 40 3.84 35.10 6.80
N MET A 41 3.74 35.88 5.73
CA MET A 41 2.74 36.96 5.60
C MET A 41 1.42 36.47 5.01
N GLN A 42 1.35 35.21 4.55
CA GLN A 42 0.14 34.63 4.01
C GLN A 42 -0.86 34.29 5.11
N GLN A 43 -2.15 34.37 4.78
CA GLN A 43 -3.20 33.99 5.70
C GLN A 43 -3.11 32.50 6.03
N PHE A 44 -3.19 32.17 7.33
CA PHE A 44 -3.21 30.77 7.74
C PHE A 44 -4.44 30.06 7.14
N PRO A 45 -4.29 28.82 6.63
CA PRO A 45 -5.38 28.09 6.01
C PRO A 45 -6.61 27.99 6.92
N ASN A 46 -7.79 28.20 6.34
CA ASN A 46 -9.06 27.99 7.04
C ASN A 46 -9.78 26.75 6.47
N CYS A 47 -10.83 26.29 7.15
CA CYS A 47 -11.58 25.10 6.73
C CYS A 47 -12.17 25.22 5.31
N LYS A 48 -12.43 26.46 4.83
CA LYS A 48 -12.96 26.70 3.48
C LYS A 48 -11.93 26.43 2.39
N TRP A 49 -10.64 26.46 2.69
CA TRP A 49 -9.58 26.11 1.73
C TRP A 49 -9.58 24.62 1.36
N PHE A 50 -10.32 23.81 2.09
CA PHE A 50 -10.56 22.40 1.80
C PHE A 50 -11.92 22.16 1.16
N GLU A 51 -12.69 23.21 0.83
CA GLU A 51 -13.99 23.08 0.14
C GLU A 51 -13.87 22.33 -1.18
N PHE A 52 -12.72 22.34 -1.85
CA PHE A 52 -12.49 21.53 -3.05
C PHE A 52 -12.62 20.01 -2.80
N LEU A 53 -12.40 19.54 -1.56
CA LEU A 53 -12.67 18.15 -1.19
C LEU A 53 -14.19 17.86 -1.16
N TYR A 54 -15.01 18.89 -0.97
CA TYR A 54 -16.46 18.80 -0.85
C TYR A 54 -17.21 19.26 -2.13
N GLN A 55 -16.58 20.08 -2.97
CA GLN A 55 -17.11 20.63 -4.23
C GLN A 55 -16.57 19.87 -5.45
N ASN A 56 -16.47 18.55 -5.37
CA ASN A 56 -16.09 17.78 -6.54
C ASN A 56 -17.16 17.95 -7.62
N ASN A 57 -16.75 18.33 -8.84
CA ASN A 57 -17.53 18.22 -10.08
C ASN A 57 -17.80 16.75 -10.48
N TYR A 58 -17.56 15.80 -9.56
CA TYR A 58 -17.90 14.40 -9.69
C TYR A 58 -19.18 14.17 -8.90
N ASP A 59 -20.15 13.46 -9.47
CA ASP A 59 -21.40 12.99 -8.84
C ASP A 59 -21.16 11.96 -7.70
N ILE A 60 -20.04 12.06 -6.97
CA ILE A 60 -19.58 11.08 -5.98
C ILE A 60 -19.37 11.80 -4.65
N SER A 61 -20.02 11.30 -3.59
CA SER A 61 -19.87 11.84 -2.24
C SER A 61 -18.46 11.64 -1.68
N LEU A 62 -18.03 12.52 -0.77
CA LEU A 62 -16.72 12.43 -0.10
C LEU A 62 -16.52 11.08 0.61
N ASP A 63 -17.57 10.59 1.28
CA ASP A 63 -17.56 9.28 1.94
C ASP A 63 -17.27 8.16 0.94
N ARG A 64 -17.85 8.23 -0.26
CA ARG A 64 -17.62 7.24 -1.31
C ARG A 64 -16.20 7.31 -1.87
N VAL A 65 -15.63 8.50 -2.00
CA VAL A 65 -14.21 8.67 -2.39
C VAL A 65 -13.29 8.05 -1.34
N GLN A 66 -13.59 8.26 -0.06
CA GLN A 66 -12.81 7.68 1.04
C GLN A 66 -12.90 6.14 1.06
N GLU A 67 -14.08 5.58 0.82
CA GLU A 67 -14.26 4.13 0.66
C GLU A 67 -13.41 3.58 -0.48
N ILE A 68 -13.49 4.18 -1.67
CA ILE A 68 -12.72 3.75 -2.85
C ILE A 68 -11.22 3.83 -2.54
N MET A 69 -10.72 4.95 -2.02
CA MET A 69 -9.30 5.10 -1.69
C MET A 69 -8.85 4.08 -0.63
N SER A 70 -9.69 3.79 0.36
CA SER A 70 -9.42 2.76 1.38
C SER A 70 -9.34 1.36 0.75
N GLU A 71 -10.27 1.03 -0.15
CA GLU A 71 -10.28 -0.23 -0.91
C GLU A 71 -8.99 -0.36 -1.74
N LEU A 72 -8.68 0.63 -2.59
CA LEU A 72 -7.49 0.59 -3.45
C LEU A 72 -6.18 0.51 -2.66
N THR A 73 -6.08 1.25 -1.56
CA THR A 73 -4.88 1.23 -0.70
C THR A 73 -4.71 -0.13 -0.02
N THR A 74 -5.82 -0.74 0.41
CA THR A 74 -5.82 -2.07 1.03
C THR A 74 -5.42 -3.14 0.03
N VAL A 75 -6.02 -3.13 -1.17
CA VAL A 75 -5.65 -4.02 -2.29
C VAL A 75 -4.16 -3.87 -2.60
N ALA A 76 -3.68 -2.64 -2.81
CA ALA A 76 -2.29 -2.39 -3.15
C ALA A 76 -1.32 -2.88 -2.07
N SER A 77 -1.65 -2.67 -0.79
CA SER A 77 -0.86 -3.15 0.34
C SER A 77 -0.77 -4.68 0.36
N ASN A 78 -1.90 -5.37 0.19
CA ASN A 78 -1.96 -6.83 0.20
C ASN A 78 -1.22 -7.42 -1.01
N VAL A 79 -1.38 -6.85 -2.20
CA VAL A 79 -0.65 -7.24 -3.41
C VAL A 79 0.85 -7.05 -3.25
N ASN A 80 1.28 -5.91 -2.70
CA ASN A 80 2.70 -5.65 -2.45
C ASN A 80 3.29 -6.60 -1.39
N SER A 81 2.49 -7.09 -0.45
CA SER A 81 2.94 -8.11 0.51
C SER A 81 3.29 -9.43 -0.18
N TRP A 82 2.49 -9.82 -1.18
CA TRP A 82 2.71 -11.00 -2.01
C TRP A 82 3.92 -10.86 -2.92
N ARG A 83 4.20 -9.67 -3.44
CA ARG A 83 5.36 -9.42 -4.31
C ARG A 83 6.69 -9.88 -3.70
N THR A 84 6.85 -9.77 -2.38
CA THR A 84 8.06 -10.25 -1.68
C THR A 84 8.21 -11.77 -1.64
N LEU A 85 7.14 -12.50 -1.96
CA LEU A 85 7.02 -13.97 -1.94
C LEU A 85 6.98 -14.57 -3.35
N LEU A 86 6.89 -13.76 -4.40
CA LEU A 86 6.82 -14.24 -5.78
C LEU A 86 8.22 -14.32 -6.38
N ARG A 87 8.73 -15.55 -6.49
CA ARG A 87 9.99 -15.86 -7.16
C ARG A 87 9.70 -16.50 -8.52
N SER A 88 10.22 -15.92 -9.59
CA SER A 88 10.13 -16.55 -10.92
C SER A 88 10.94 -17.85 -10.97
N ILE A 89 10.38 -18.88 -11.60
CA ILE A 89 11.05 -20.17 -11.86
C ILE A 89 12.23 -20.00 -12.83
N HIS A 90 12.19 -18.97 -13.68
CA HIS A 90 13.18 -18.74 -14.74
C HIS A 90 14.27 -17.72 -14.37
N HIS A 91 14.31 -17.27 -13.12
CA HIS A 91 15.16 -16.16 -12.66
C HIS A 91 16.66 -16.37 -12.92
N ASP A 92 17.13 -17.63 -12.95
CA ASP A 92 18.56 -17.96 -13.12
C ASP A 92 19.03 -18.04 -14.59
N LYS A 93 18.14 -17.89 -15.57
CA LYS A 93 18.49 -18.09 -17.00
C LYS A 93 18.64 -16.82 -17.83
N SER A 94 18.28 -15.64 -17.31
CA SER A 94 18.26 -14.39 -18.08
C SER A 94 19.33 -13.41 -17.61
N GLY A 95 20.44 -13.32 -18.35
CA GLY A 95 21.49 -12.32 -18.13
C GLY A 95 21.10 -10.87 -18.47
N ASN A 96 19.81 -10.56 -18.72
CA ASN A 96 19.35 -9.22 -19.10
C ASN A 96 18.19 -8.72 -18.19
N PRO A 97 18.41 -7.65 -17.40
CA PRO A 97 17.44 -7.13 -16.42
C PRO A 97 16.17 -6.50 -17.04
N THR A 98 16.22 -6.07 -18.31
CA THR A 98 15.07 -5.49 -19.03
C THR A 98 14.08 -6.55 -19.54
N LYS A 99 14.51 -7.79 -19.77
CA LYS A 99 13.61 -8.90 -20.10
C LYS A 99 12.87 -9.43 -18.86
N LEU A 100 13.54 -9.44 -17.70
CA LEU A 100 12.95 -9.81 -16.41
C LEU A 100 11.74 -8.95 -16.05
N LYS A 101 11.83 -7.62 -16.21
CA LYS A 101 10.69 -6.71 -15.94
C LYS A 101 9.47 -6.96 -16.83
N LYS A 102 9.65 -7.39 -18.08
CA LYS A 102 8.53 -7.74 -18.97
C LYS A 102 7.90 -9.07 -18.58
N ILE A 103 8.71 -10.08 -18.26
CA ILE A 103 8.23 -11.41 -17.85
C ILE A 103 7.46 -11.32 -16.52
N GLU A 104 7.92 -10.49 -15.58
CA GLU A 104 7.21 -10.26 -14.31
C GLU A 104 5.79 -9.67 -14.47
N SER A 105 5.51 -9.03 -15.61
CA SER A 105 4.26 -8.30 -15.87
C SER A 105 3.18 -9.14 -16.56
N ASP A 106 3.56 -10.25 -17.19
CA ASP A 106 2.66 -11.07 -18.02
C ASP A 106 2.07 -12.26 -17.23
N GLY A 107 2.80 -12.76 -16.22
CA GLY A 107 2.39 -13.88 -15.37
C GLY A 107 1.61 -13.51 -14.11
N ILE A 108 1.52 -12.22 -13.77
CA ILE A 108 0.78 -11.71 -12.60
C ILE A 108 -0.20 -10.62 -13.04
N TYR A 109 -1.46 -10.74 -12.64
CA TYR A 109 -2.47 -9.72 -12.91
C TYR A 109 -3.50 -9.61 -11.77
N LEU A 110 -4.16 -8.46 -11.71
CA LEU A 110 -5.26 -8.20 -10.79
C LEU A 110 -6.59 -8.30 -11.53
N ILE A 111 -7.57 -8.93 -10.90
CA ILE A 111 -8.94 -9.05 -11.40
C ILE A 111 -9.90 -8.56 -10.33
N LYS A 112 -10.93 -7.83 -10.74
CA LYS A 112 -12.12 -7.56 -9.94
C LYS A 112 -13.28 -8.35 -10.53
N ASN A 113 -13.75 -9.36 -9.81
CA ASN A 113 -14.86 -10.24 -10.19
C ASN A 113 -16.24 -9.61 -9.86
N SER A 114 -16.50 -8.36 -10.27
CA SER A 114 -17.83 -7.75 -10.08
C SER A 114 -18.65 -7.89 -11.35
N SER A 115 -19.84 -8.50 -11.23
CA SER A 115 -20.73 -8.75 -12.38
C SER A 115 -21.34 -7.48 -12.99
N ASP A 116 -21.24 -6.33 -12.33
CA ASP A 116 -21.93 -5.08 -12.72
C ASP A 116 -21.04 -3.82 -12.75
N SER A 117 -19.72 -3.90 -12.52
CA SER A 117 -18.88 -2.70 -12.54
C SER A 117 -17.51 -2.95 -13.16
N ASN A 118 -17.33 -2.46 -14.39
CA ASN A 118 -16.00 -2.24 -14.93
C ASN A 118 -15.26 -1.30 -13.97
N VAL A 119 -14.06 -1.71 -13.53
CA VAL A 119 -13.15 -0.84 -12.77
C VAL A 119 -12.90 0.42 -13.57
N SER A 120 -13.05 1.59 -12.94
CA SER A 120 -12.82 2.86 -13.63
C SER A 120 -11.37 2.96 -14.10
N GLU A 121 -11.13 3.73 -15.17
CA GLU A 121 -9.77 3.93 -15.70
C GLU A 121 -8.85 4.53 -14.63
N ASP A 122 -9.38 5.44 -13.82
CA ASP A 122 -8.67 6.07 -12.71
C ASP A 122 -8.29 5.07 -11.62
N GLU A 123 -9.21 4.20 -11.18
CA GLU A 123 -8.93 3.13 -10.20
C GLU A 123 -7.85 2.18 -10.71
N SER A 124 -7.93 1.79 -11.98
CA SER A 124 -6.94 0.93 -12.65
C SER A 124 -5.57 1.60 -12.71
N ALA A 125 -5.51 2.89 -13.07
CA ALA A 125 -4.27 3.67 -13.13
C ALA A 125 -3.62 3.81 -11.75
N VAL A 126 -4.42 4.09 -10.71
CA VAL A 126 -3.94 4.18 -9.32
C VAL A 126 -3.38 2.85 -8.85
N LEU A 127 -4.10 1.74 -9.04
CA LEU A 127 -3.61 0.42 -8.63
C LEU A 127 -2.34 0.02 -9.38
N LYS A 128 -2.29 0.28 -10.69
CA LYS A 128 -1.09 0.05 -11.49
C LYS A 128 0.09 0.89 -11.00
N ALA A 129 -0.13 2.14 -10.62
CA ALA A 129 0.92 2.99 -10.05
C ALA A 129 1.42 2.46 -8.69
N LEU A 130 0.51 2.00 -7.84
CA LEU A 130 0.84 1.53 -6.48
C LEU A 130 1.45 0.11 -6.44
N THR A 131 1.12 -0.75 -7.41
CA THR A 131 1.53 -2.16 -7.41
C THR A 131 2.46 -2.54 -8.55
N SER A 132 2.52 -1.73 -9.62
CA SER A 132 3.14 -2.06 -10.91
C SER A 132 2.54 -3.27 -11.63
N ILE A 133 1.38 -3.77 -11.20
CA ILE A 133 0.69 -4.93 -11.79
C ILE A 133 -0.44 -4.46 -12.71
N ASN A 134 -0.65 -5.17 -13.81
CA ASN A 134 -1.73 -4.86 -14.76
C ASN A 134 -3.07 -5.42 -14.28
N LEU A 135 -4.14 -4.67 -14.52
CA LEU A 135 -5.51 -5.16 -14.37
C LEU A 135 -5.95 -5.94 -15.61
N LYS A 136 -6.70 -7.01 -15.41
CA LYS A 136 -7.46 -7.72 -16.45
C LYS A 136 -8.94 -7.74 -16.07
N SER A 137 -9.81 -7.62 -17.07
CA SER A 137 -11.26 -7.64 -16.87
C SER A 137 -11.80 -9.06 -16.64
N ASP A 138 -11.16 -10.07 -17.25
CA ASP A 138 -11.75 -11.40 -17.36
C ASP A 138 -10.94 -12.43 -16.58
N MET A 139 -11.63 -13.26 -15.79
CA MET A 139 -11.04 -14.45 -15.18
C MET A 139 -10.52 -15.40 -16.27
N LEU A 140 -9.22 -15.67 -16.25
CA LEU A 140 -8.61 -16.65 -17.14
C LEU A 140 -9.01 -18.05 -16.69
N ARG A 141 -9.92 -18.70 -17.41
CA ARG A 141 -10.42 -20.07 -17.10
C ARG A 141 -9.37 -21.19 -17.23
N SER A 142 -8.09 -20.87 -17.35
CA SER A 142 -7.02 -21.86 -17.44
C SER A 142 -6.61 -22.33 -16.05
N ASN A 143 -6.51 -23.65 -15.87
CA ASN A 143 -6.04 -24.31 -14.63
C ASN A 143 -4.58 -24.03 -14.25
N SER A 144 -3.93 -23.07 -14.89
CA SER A 144 -2.52 -22.72 -14.68
C SER A 144 -2.33 -21.49 -13.80
N TYR A 145 -3.42 -20.96 -13.24
CA TYR A 145 -3.39 -19.75 -12.40
C TYR A 145 -4.00 -20.02 -11.04
N VAL A 146 -3.29 -19.59 -10.00
CA VAL A 146 -3.83 -19.48 -8.64
C VAL A 146 -4.49 -18.13 -8.47
N TYR A 147 -5.66 -18.14 -7.84
CA TYR A 147 -6.46 -16.97 -7.52
C TYR A 147 -6.40 -16.72 -6.01
N ILE A 148 -5.76 -15.62 -5.63
CA ILE A 148 -5.59 -15.24 -4.23
C ILE A 148 -6.48 -14.03 -3.93
N PRO A 149 -7.42 -14.12 -2.97
CA PRO A 149 -8.18 -12.96 -2.55
C PRO A 149 -7.25 -11.93 -1.88
N VAL A 150 -7.33 -10.66 -2.32
CA VAL A 150 -6.47 -9.57 -1.82
C VAL A 150 -7.23 -8.44 -1.16
N HIS A 151 -8.55 -8.56 -1.05
CA HIS A 151 -9.40 -7.71 -0.23
C HIS A 151 -10.54 -8.59 0.30
N ASN A 152 -11.14 -8.22 1.45
CA ASN A 152 -12.14 -8.97 2.23
C ASN A 152 -12.99 -9.95 1.42
N ASP A 153 -13.45 -11.06 2.02
CA ASP A 153 -14.26 -12.11 1.36
C ASP A 153 -15.54 -11.61 0.62
N GLN A 154 -15.95 -10.36 0.84
CA GLN A 154 -17.08 -9.69 0.17
C GLN A 154 -16.69 -8.84 -1.05
N THR A 155 -15.40 -8.63 -1.29
CA THR A 155 -14.90 -7.88 -2.45
C THR A 155 -14.24 -8.78 -3.44
N ASP A 156 -14.42 -8.42 -4.69
CA ASP A 156 -14.14 -9.29 -5.80
C ASP A 156 -12.67 -9.25 -6.28
N TRP A 157 -11.76 -8.68 -5.49
CA TRP A 157 -10.37 -8.49 -5.89
C TRP A 157 -9.51 -9.74 -5.68
N HIS A 158 -8.97 -10.22 -6.79
CA HIS A 158 -8.12 -11.40 -6.84
C HIS A 158 -6.79 -11.07 -7.50
N LEU A 159 -5.70 -11.46 -6.83
CA LEU A 159 -4.37 -11.54 -7.41
C LEU A 159 -4.23 -12.90 -8.10
N CYS A 160 -3.94 -12.88 -9.38
CA CYS A 160 -3.83 -14.06 -10.20
C CYS A 160 -2.37 -14.28 -10.57
N ILE A 161 -1.85 -15.49 -10.33
CA ILE A 161 -0.43 -15.81 -10.52
C ILE A 161 -0.31 -17.08 -11.35
N ASN A 162 0.51 -17.04 -12.41
CA ASN A 162 0.80 -18.20 -13.25
C ASN A 162 1.70 -19.21 -12.50
N GLU A 163 1.17 -20.40 -12.22
CA GLU A 163 1.89 -21.50 -11.55
C GLU A 163 3.11 -21.97 -12.36
N ASN A 164 3.08 -21.83 -13.68
CA ASN A 164 4.18 -22.26 -14.54
C ASN A 164 5.36 -21.27 -14.55
N GLU A 165 5.14 -20.04 -14.11
CA GLU A 165 6.16 -18.98 -14.13
C GLU A 165 6.71 -18.66 -12.74
N TYR A 166 5.94 -18.96 -11.68
CA TYR A 166 6.27 -18.63 -10.29
C TYR A 166 6.31 -19.86 -9.38
N ASP A 167 7.33 -19.89 -8.52
CA ASP A 167 7.53 -20.97 -7.56
C ASP A 167 6.66 -20.77 -6.31
N LEU A 168 5.43 -21.30 -6.36
CA LEU A 168 4.50 -21.23 -5.23
C LEU A 168 4.92 -22.07 -4.04
N ASN A 169 5.70 -23.15 -4.26
CA ASN A 169 6.26 -23.95 -3.18
C ASN A 169 7.29 -23.14 -2.39
N TRP A 170 8.11 -22.34 -3.07
CA TRP A 170 8.99 -21.38 -2.41
C TRP A 170 8.21 -20.36 -1.60
N ALA A 171 7.13 -19.79 -2.15
CA ALA A 171 6.28 -18.84 -1.45
C ALA A 171 5.69 -19.45 -0.16
N SER A 172 5.13 -20.66 -0.25
CA SER A 172 4.60 -21.44 0.88
C SER A 172 5.68 -21.70 1.95
N ASN A 173 6.87 -22.16 1.55
CA ASN A 173 7.99 -22.36 2.48
C ASN A 173 8.44 -21.05 3.16
N GLN A 174 8.48 -19.93 2.43
CA GLN A 174 8.83 -18.64 3.02
C GLN A 174 7.77 -18.14 4.01
N LEU A 175 6.48 -18.34 3.71
CA LEU A 175 5.39 -18.04 4.63
C LEU A 175 5.51 -18.89 5.90
N GLN A 176 5.70 -20.20 5.78
CA GLN A 176 5.89 -21.09 6.93
C GLN A 176 7.09 -20.67 7.78
N LEU A 177 8.23 -20.35 7.16
CA LEU A 177 9.42 -19.87 7.88
C LEU A 177 9.18 -18.55 8.62
N ARG A 178 8.35 -17.65 8.07
CA ARG A 178 7.96 -16.39 8.74
C ARG A 178 7.04 -16.67 9.92
N ILE A 179 6.07 -17.57 9.76
CA ILE A 179 5.17 -18.03 10.84
C ILE A 179 6.00 -18.64 11.97
N ASP A 180 6.90 -19.58 11.68
CA ASP A 180 7.74 -20.25 12.68
C ASP A 180 8.61 -19.25 13.47
N LYS A 181 9.14 -18.22 12.80
CA LYS A 181 9.91 -17.15 13.47
C LYS A 181 9.03 -16.33 14.41
N LEU A 182 7.81 -16.02 14.01
CA LEU A 182 6.85 -15.31 14.87
C LEU A 182 6.39 -16.18 16.05
N CYS A 183 6.14 -17.47 15.85
CA CYS A 183 5.87 -18.44 16.92
C CYS A 183 6.98 -18.44 17.97
N LYS A 184 8.23 -18.60 17.54
CA LYS A 184 9.40 -18.57 18.45
C LYS A 184 9.48 -17.25 19.20
N ARG A 185 9.25 -16.12 18.51
CA ARG A 185 9.27 -14.80 19.14
C ARG A 185 8.17 -14.62 20.18
N LYS A 186 6.96 -15.12 19.91
CA LYS A 186 5.83 -15.14 20.85
C LYS A 186 6.19 -15.94 22.11
N GLU A 187 6.74 -17.13 21.93
CA GLU A 187 7.18 -17.97 23.06
C GLU A 187 8.26 -17.31 23.92
N GLU A 188 9.23 -16.63 23.30
CA GLU A 188 10.25 -15.85 24.01
C GLU A 188 9.63 -14.74 24.87
N LEU A 189 8.67 -13.99 24.31
CA LEU A 189 7.98 -12.92 25.04
C LEU A 189 7.20 -13.45 26.23
N ILE A 190 6.48 -14.56 26.06
CA ILE A 190 5.76 -15.25 27.14
C ILE A 190 6.74 -15.74 28.22
N LYS A 191 7.90 -16.27 27.84
CA LYS A 191 8.95 -16.67 28.80
C LYS A 191 9.51 -15.47 29.58
N ILE A 192 9.80 -14.36 28.89
CA ILE A 192 10.29 -13.12 29.51
C ILE A 192 9.28 -12.56 30.51
N GLU A 193 8.01 -12.59 30.17
CA GLU A 193 6.90 -12.16 31.03
C GLU A 193 6.80 -13.01 32.30
N LYS A 194 6.87 -14.35 32.17
CA LYS A 194 6.90 -15.27 33.32
C LYS A 194 8.09 -15.03 34.25
N MET A 195 9.24 -14.63 33.70
CA MET A 195 10.47 -14.35 34.47
C MET A 195 10.47 -12.98 35.15
N LYS A 196 9.82 -11.96 34.57
CA LYS A 196 9.78 -10.58 35.08
C LYS A 196 8.45 -10.30 35.81
N LYS A 197 8.21 -10.97 36.93
CA LYS A 197 7.12 -10.59 37.84
C LYS A 197 7.46 -9.25 38.52
N GLY A 198 6.73 -8.17 38.22
CA GLY A 198 6.74 -6.97 39.07
C GLY A 198 6.80 -5.59 38.43
N LYS A 199 6.63 -5.42 37.10
CA LYS A 199 6.49 -4.08 36.48
C LYS A 199 5.25 -4.05 35.56
N GLU A 200 4.15 -3.45 36.02
CA GLU A 200 2.87 -3.36 35.28
C GLU A 200 3.04 -2.77 33.87
N ASN A 201 3.79 -1.67 33.71
CA ASN A 201 4.02 -1.07 32.38
C ASN A 201 4.78 -2.00 31.41
N ALA A 202 5.64 -2.89 31.94
CA ALA A 202 6.37 -3.86 31.11
C ALA A 202 5.50 -5.06 30.70
N HIS A 203 4.48 -5.36 31.51
CA HIS A 203 3.48 -6.39 31.22
C HIS A 203 2.55 -5.93 30.09
N GLU A 204 1.96 -4.74 30.19
CA GLU A 204 1.07 -4.16 29.17
C GLU A 204 1.79 -3.98 27.82
N THR A 205 3.04 -3.53 27.84
CA THR A 205 3.87 -3.40 26.63
C THR A 205 4.22 -4.76 26.00
N ASN A 206 4.36 -5.81 26.79
CA ASN A 206 4.63 -7.16 26.25
C ASN A 206 3.36 -7.81 25.71
N GLN A 207 2.23 -7.60 26.38
CA GLN A 207 0.93 -8.13 25.96
C GLN A 207 0.49 -7.50 24.63
N SER A 208 0.60 -6.17 24.48
CA SER A 208 0.38 -5.50 23.19
C SER A 208 1.29 -6.02 22.07
N LYS A 209 2.56 -6.35 22.36
CA LYS A 209 3.46 -6.97 21.37
C LYS A 209 3.01 -8.38 20.97
N ILE A 210 2.53 -9.17 21.93
CA ILE A 210 2.00 -10.51 21.67
C ILE A 210 0.77 -10.43 20.77
N GLU A 211 -0.19 -9.54 21.07
CA GLU A 211 -1.38 -9.32 20.25
C GLU A 211 -1.04 -8.91 18.81
N VAL A 212 -0.04 -8.03 18.65
CA VAL A 212 0.44 -7.63 17.31
C VAL A 212 1.08 -8.82 16.56
N ILE A 213 1.78 -9.71 17.27
CA ILE A 213 2.35 -10.93 16.67
C ILE A 213 1.25 -11.89 16.27
N GLU A 214 0.24 -12.10 17.10
CA GLU A 214 -0.90 -12.99 16.82
C GLU A 214 -1.65 -12.55 15.57
N ARG A 215 -2.03 -11.26 15.48
CA ARG A 215 -2.69 -10.72 14.28
C ARG A 215 -1.83 -10.86 13.02
N LYS A 216 -0.51 -10.80 13.14
CA LYS A 216 0.40 -11.02 12.01
C LYS A 216 0.48 -12.48 11.61
N MET A 217 0.46 -13.39 12.58
CA MET A 217 0.43 -14.83 12.32
C MET A 217 -0.86 -15.21 11.60
N GLU A 218 -2.02 -14.78 12.10
CA GLU A 218 -3.33 -15.04 11.46
C GLU A 218 -3.34 -14.60 9.98
N LYS A 219 -2.77 -13.43 9.68
CA LYS A 219 -2.64 -12.95 8.30
C LYS A 219 -1.74 -13.83 7.44
N LEU A 220 -0.61 -14.29 7.96
CA LEU A 220 0.31 -15.16 7.22
C LEU A 220 -0.26 -16.56 7.04
N GLU A 221 -0.99 -17.08 8.03
CA GLU A 221 -1.68 -18.37 7.97
C GLU A 221 -2.81 -18.33 6.94
N TYR A 222 -3.59 -17.25 6.89
CA TYR A 222 -4.57 -17.02 5.82
C TYR A 222 -3.90 -17.02 4.45
N GLN A 223 -2.82 -16.26 4.28
CA GLN A 223 -2.06 -16.26 3.02
C GLN A 223 -1.57 -17.67 2.65
N LEU A 224 -1.07 -18.45 3.61
CA LEU A 224 -0.63 -19.81 3.39
C LEU A 224 -1.80 -20.72 2.95
N SER A 225 -2.98 -20.56 3.55
CA SER A 225 -4.18 -21.29 3.15
C SER A 225 -4.66 -20.98 1.74
N CYS A 226 -4.36 -19.78 1.21
CA CYS A 226 -4.69 -19.43 -0.18
C CYS A 226 -3.76 -20.11 -1.21
N LEU A 227 -2.65 -20.72 -0.78
CA LEU A 227 -1.71 -21.43 -1.65
C LEU A 227 -1.85 -22.97 -1.60
N MET A 228 -2.61 -23.51 -0.64
CA MET A 228 -2.86 -24.94 -0.45
C MET A 228 -4.15 -25.37 -1.13
#